data_AF-A0A522KQ70-F1
#
_entry.id   AF-A0A522KQ70-F1
#
_cell.length_a   1.000
_cell.length_b   1.000
_cell.length_c   1.000
_cell.angle_alpha   90.00
_cell.angle_beta   90.00
_cell.angle_gamma   90.00
#
_symmetry.space_group_name_H-M   'P 1'
#
loop_
_entity.id
_entity.type
_entity.pdbx_description
1 polymer ?
#
loop_
_entity_poly.entity_id
_entity_poly.type
_entity_poly.pdbx_seq_one_letter_code
_entity_poly.pdbx_strand_id
1 'polypeptide(L)' 'MKDGIWRFGLDPEDASAFLVPYGWCVIEAPAPETRAQRHVEPTGRALTCMPIGRSVYAEHL' A
#
# COMPACT_ATOMS: atom_id res chain seq x y z
N MET A 1 -16.07 -5.83 -0.20
CA MET A 1 -15.63 -6.94 -1.09
C MET A 1 -16.83 -7.66 -1.73
N LYS A 2 -17.34 -7.21 -2.89
CA LYS A 2 -18.58 -7.75 -3.50
C LYS A 2 -18.41 -8.53 -4.83
N ASP A 3 -17.23 -8.54 -5.45
CA ASP A 3 -17.07 -9.09 -6.80
C ASP A 3 -15.86 -10.02 -6.97
N GLY A 4 -15.67 -10.97 -6.04
CA GLY A 4 -15.02 -12.28 -6.30
C GLY A 4 -13.54 -12.36 -6.71
N ILE A 5 -12.83 -11.25 -6.97
CA ILE A 5 -11.42 -11.29 -7.42
C ILE A 5 -10.45 -11.59 -6.26
N TRP A 6 -10.85 -11.35 -5.02
CA TRP A 6 -9.99 -11.47 -3.84
C TRP A 6 -10.50 -12.57 -2.90
N ARG A 7 -9.89 -13.76 -2.98
CA ARG A 7 -10.14 -14.86 -2.02
C ARG A 7 -9.29 -14.72 -0.75
N PHE A 8 -8.16 -14.04 -0.87
CA PHE A 8 -7.25 -13.66 0.21
C PHE A 8 -6.75 -12.25 -0.07
N GLY A 9 -6.63 -11.41 0.96
CA GLY A 9 -6.20 -10.02 0.82
C GLY A 9 -6.83 -9.13 1.88
N LEU A 10 -6.39 -7.88 1.89
CA LEU A 10 -6.92 -6.81 2.72
C LEU A 10 -7.48 -5.74 1.80
N ASP A 11 -8.68 -5.25 2.07
CA ASP A 11 -9.17 -4.06 1.37
C ASP A 11 -8.21 -2.91 1.67
N PRO A 12 -7.70 -2.18 0.66
CA PRO A 12 -6.80 -1.06 0.91
C PRO A 12 -7.38 -0.03 1.88
N GLU A 13 -8.71 0.14 1.91
CA GLU A 13 -9.38 1.05 2.84
C GLU A 13 -9.34 0.54 4.30
N ASP A 14 -9.25 -0.78 4.50
CA ASP A 14 -9.17 -1.42 5.81
C ASP A 14 -7.75 -1.43 6.39
N ALA A 15 -6.73 -1.03 5.63
CA ALA A 15 -5.32 -1.11 6.03
C ALA A 15 -4.99 -0.35 7.33
N SER A 16 -5.61 0.82 7.53
CA SER A 16 -5.40 1.60 8.75
C SER A 16 -5.99 0.88 9.97
N ALA A 17 -7.25 0.48 9.89
CA ALA A 17 -7.94 -0.22 10.97
C ALA A 17 -7.26 -1.56 11.33
N PHE A 18 -6.73 -2.26 10.32
CA PHE A 18 -5.99 -3.50 10.52
C PHE A 18 -4.70 -3.31 11.34
N LEU A 19 -4.02 -2.17 11.19
CA LEU A 19 -2.72 -1.90 11.82
C LEU A 19 -2.82 -1.31 13.24
N VAL A 20 -3.95 -0.69 13.59
CA VAL A 20 -4.18 -0.08 14.92
C VAL A 20 -3.93 -1.03 16.09
N PRO A 21 -4.43 -2.30 16.12
CA PRO A 21 -4.20 -3.21 17.24
C PRO A 21 -2.73 -3.58 17.44
N TYR A 22 -1.90 -3.37 16.42
CA TYR A 22 -0.46 -3.63 16.45
C TYR A 22 0.36 -2.38 16.85
N GLY A 23 -0.29 -1.29 17.24
CA GLY A 23 0.38 -0.06 17.64
C GLY A 23 0.88 0.78 16.47
N TRP A 24 0.39 0.55 15.25
CA TRP A 24 0.80 1.31 14.08
C TRP A 24 -0.30 2.28 13.64
N CYS A 25 0.11 3.49 13.26
CA CYS A 25 -0.76 4.51 12.68
C CYS A 25 -0.36 4.77 11.22
N VAL A 26 -1.29 4.59 10.28
CA VAL A 26 -1.03 4.86 8.86
C VAL A 26 -1.02 6.37 8.62
N ILE A 27 0.08 6.86 8.04
CA ILE A 27 0.27 8.26 7.67
C ILE A 27 -0.07 8.48 6.19
N GLU A 28 0.40 7.59 5.31
CA GLU A 28 0.13 7.67 3.87
C GLU A 28 -0.06 6.27 3.26
N ALA A 29 -1.03 6.13 2.35
CA ALA A 29 -1.25 4.91 1.57
C ALA A 29 -1.29 5.26 0.07
N PRO A 30 -0.15 5.62 -0.56
CA PRO A 30 -0.13 6.07 -1.94
C PRO A 30 -0.49 4.94 -2.92
N ALA A 31 -1.13 5.31 -4.02
CA ALA A 31 -1.33 4.41 -5.15
C ALA A 31 0.03 3.91 -5.69
N PRO A 32 0.10 2.69 -6.26
CA PRO A 32 1.33 2.10 -6.76
C PRO A 32 2.01 2.98 -7.84
N GLU A 33 1.23 3.69 -8.65
CA GLU A 33 1.73 4.65 -9.64
C GLU A 33 2.43 5.83 -8.97
N THR A 34 1.82 6.42 -7.95
CA THR A 34 2.41 7.51 -7.15
C THR A 34 3.70 7.04 -6.47
N ARG A 35 3.74 5.81 -5.98
CA ARG A 35 4.96 5.23 -5.39
C ARG A 35 6.06 5.02 -6.43
N ALA A 36 5.70 4.54 -7.63
CA ALA A 36 6.66 4.37 -8.72
C ALA A 36 7.28 5.72 -9.13
N GLN A 37 6.44 6.76 -9.28
CA GLN A 37 6.90 8.10 -9.60
C GLN A 37 7.83 8.69 -8.54
N ARG A 38 7.51 8.50 -7.24
CA ARG A 38 8.31 9.09 -6.16
C ARG A 38 9.61 8.34 -5.86
N HIS A 39 9.64 7.03 -6.04
CA HIS A 39 10.72 6.19 -5.51
C HIS A 39 11.39 5.27 -6.53
N VAL A 40 10.76 5.00 -7.68
CA VAL A 40 11.31 4.12 -8.70
C VAL A 40 11.89 4.93 -9.85
N GLU A 41 11.10 5.80 -10.46
CA GLU A 41 11.53 6.65 -11.59
C GLU A 41 12.81 7.46 -11.28
N PRO A 42 12.98 8.09 -10.09
CA PRO A 42 14.17 8.88 -9.81
C PRO A 42 15.47 8.07 -9.75
N THR A 43 15.37 6.73 -9.62
CA THR A 43 16.54 5.85 -9.58
C THR A 43 17.09 5.53 -10.97
N GLY A 44 16.37 5.89 -12.04
CA GLY A 44 16.71 5.54 -13.42
C GLY A 44 16.62 4.04 -13.74
N ARG A 45 16.10 3.23 -12.81
CA ARG A 45 15.96 1.77 -12.98
C ARG A 45 14.67 1.44 -13.72
N ALA A 46 14.75 0.47 -14.64
CA ALA A 46 13.59 -0.12 -15.30
C ALA A 46 12.87 -1.11 -14.36
N LEU A 47 12.28 -0.60 -13.29
CA LEU A 47 11.46 -1.35 -12.33
C LEU A 47 10.03 -0.82 -12.36
N THR A 48 9.07 -1.66 -11.97
CA THR A 48 7.66 -1.27 -11.88
C THR A 48 7.13 -1.56 -10.48
N CYS A 49 6.07 -0.87 -10.08
CA CYS A 49 5.27 -1.29 -8.94
C CYS A 49 4.19 -2.26 -9.40
N MET A 50 4.06 -3.40 -8.73
CA MET A 50 2.95 -4.32 -8.99
C MET A 50 1.61 -3.60 -8.72
N PRO A 51 0.66 -3.56 -9.67
CA PRO A 51 -0.61 -2.85 -9.50
C PRO A 51 -1.44 -3.36 -8.31
N ILE A 52 -1.28 -4.65 -8.01
CA ILE A 52 -1.95 -5.35 -6.91
C ILE A 52 -1.22 -5.18 -5.57
N GLY A 53 0.08 -4.89 -5.59
CA GLY A 53 0.88 -4.69 -4.39
C GLY A 53 0.57 -3.34 -3.75
N ARG A 54 0.31 -3.35 -2.45
CA ARG A 54 0.10 -2.15 -1.64
C ARG A 54 1.19 -2.03 -0.58
N SER A 55 1.57 -0.79 -0.27
CA SER A 55 2.45 -0.47 0.85
C SER A 55 1.97 0.83 1.46
N VAL A 56 2.06 0.91 2.78
CA VAL A 56 1.68 2.11 3.53
C VAL A 56 2.91 2.64 4.25
N TYR A 57 2.99 3.96 4.36
CA TYR A 57 3.87 4.62 5.31
C TYR A 57 3.11 4.76 6.63
N ALA A 58 3.67 4.19 7.69
CA ALA A 58 3.06 4.16 9.01
C ALA A 58 4.12 4.41 10.07
N GLU A 59 3.69 4.97 11.19
CA GLU A 59 4.52 5.20 12.37
C GLU A 59 4.05 4.31 13.51
N HIS A 60 4.99 3.79 14.30
CA HIS A 60 4.69 3.01 15.49
C HIS A 60 4.47 3.96 16.67
N LEU A 61 3.42 3.71 17.45
CA LEU A 61 3.03 4.45 18.64
C LEU A 61 3.82 4.02 19.89
#